data_AF-A0A972DNS4-F1
#
_entry.id   AF-A0A972DNS4-F1
#
_cell.length_a   1.000
_cell.length_b   1.000
_cell.length_c   1.000
_cell.angle_alpha   90.00
_cell.angle_beta   90.00
_cell.angle_gamma   90.00
#
_symmetry.space_group_name_H-M   'P 1'
#
loop_
_entity.id
_entity.type
_entity.pdbx_description
1 polymer ?
#
loop_
_entity_poly.entity_id
_entity_poly.type
_entity_poly.pdbx_seq_one_letter_code
_entity_poly.pdbx_strand_id
1 'polypeptide(L)'
;MTSTPTLITAYLALFAAVGFATIFVALLLGSFLRAKNRTAEKLESYECGEPPIGSGFAQFDLRFYVVALLFLIFDVEVALFFPWAAVFGKATQLSDPRLAAEPGRAAAIEQKLLELGAPRSALDPSADRLAKDGRTAEIAARLGAAAILDIALFFAVLMVGFAYVWRRGDLDWVRAVRAPPIDRSSAPPGASTPPTNDFAQEASPWRSA
;
A
#
# COMPACT_ATOMS: atom_id res chain seq x y z
N MET A 1 -34.85 11.54 7.89
CA MET A 1 -33.99 11.52 9.09
C MET A 1 -32.57 11.82 8.65
N THR A 2 -32.13 13.07 8.73
CA THR A 2 -30.78 13.48 8.34
C THR A 2 -29.86 13.35 9.56
N SER A 3 -28.86 12.47 9.50
CA SER A 3 -27.84 12.39 10.54
C SER A 3 -27.10 13.74 10.59
N THR A 4 -27.19 14.46 11.70
CA THR A 4 -26.39 15.67 11.91
C THR A 4 -24.90 15.31 11.87
N PRO A 5 -24.02 16.19 11.38
CA PRO A 5 -22.57 15.94 11.32
C PRO A 5 -22.01 15.50 12.68
N THR A 6 -22.56 16.05 13.77
CA THR A 6 -22.25 15.69 15.15
C THR A 6 -22.55 14.22 15.48
N LEU A 7 -23.65 13.66 14.97
CA LEU A 7 -23.98 12.24 15.17
C LEU A 7 -23.02 11.33 14.40
N ILE A 8 -22.65 11.69 13.17
CA ILE A 8 -21.66 10.92 12.39
C ILE A 8 -20.33 10.89 13.12
N THR A 9 -19.84 12.05 13.59
CA THR A 9 -18.62 12.12 14.39
C THR A 9 -18.74 11.31 15.68
N ALA A 10 -19.89 11.35 16.36
CA ALA A 10 -20.13 10.58 17.57
C ALA A 10 -20.07 9.06 17.31
N TYR A 11 -20.67 8.56 16.23
CA TYR A 11 -20.59 7.15 15.87
C TYR A 11 -19.16 6.71 15.50
N LEU A 12 -18.43 7.53 14.75
CA LEU A 12 -17.03 7.25 14.41
C LEU A 12 -16.14 7.23 15.65
N ALA A 13 -16.32 8.19 16.55
CA ALA A 13 -15.59 8.25 17.81
C ALA A 13 -15.92 7.05 18.71
N LEU A 14 -17.19 6.67 18.80
CA LEU A 14 -17.63 5.49 19.54
C LEU A 14 -17.02 4.21 18.96
N PHE A 15 -17.07 4.03 17.64
CA PHE A 15 -16.49 2.87 16.97
C PHE A 15 -14.98 2.76 17.24
N ALA A 16 -14.24 3.86 17.09
CA ALA A 16 -12.82 3.89 17.39
C ALA A 16 -12.55 3.58 18.87
N ALA A 17 -13.30 4.21 19.79
CA ALA A 17 -13.15 3.99 21.23
C ALA A 17 -13.42 2.53 21.62
N VAL A 18 -14.47 1.91 21.09
CA VAL A 18 -14.78 0.50 21.32
C VAL A 18 -13.68 -0.39 20.74
N GLY A 19 -13.18 -0.11 19.55
CA GLY A 19 -12.05 -0.84 18.95
C GLY A 19 -10.80 -0.79 19.83
N PHE A 20 -10.38 0.41 20.25
CA PHE A 20 -9.26 0.59 21.16
C PHE A 20 -9.49 -0.08 22.52
N ALA A 21 -10.68 0.10 23.10
CA ALA A 21 -11.03 -0.53 24.37
C ALA A 21 -10.98 -2.05 24.27
N THR A 22 -11.40 -2.63 23.16
CA THR A 22 -11.37 -4.09 22.94
C THR A 22 -9.94 -4.61 22.91
N ILE A 23 -9.05 -3.94 22.17
CA ILE A 23 -7.62 -4.27 22.15
C ILE A 23 -7.01 -4.10 23.55
N PHE A 24 -7.30 -2.99 24.21
CA PHE A 24 -6.76 -2.66 25.53
C PHE A 24 -7.21 -3.66 26.60
N VAL A 25 -8.50 -4.00 26.64
CA VAL A 25 -9.05 -5.02 27.54
C VAL A 25 -8.45 -6.39 27.24
N ALA A 26 -8.30 -6.78 25.97
CA ALA A 26 -7.67 -8.05 25.60
C ALA A 26 -6.20 -8.12 26.09
N LEU A 27 -5.44 -7.04 25.92
CA LEU A 27 -4.07 -6.96 26.42
C LEU A 27 -4.00 -6.96 27.96
N LEU A 28 -4.89 -6.24 28.64
CA LEU A 28 -4.95 -6.23 30.11
C LEU A 28 -5.33 -7.59 30.68
N LEU A 29 -6.36 -8.21 30.11
CA LEU A 29 -6.83 -9.52 30.53
C LEU A 29 -5.74 -10.58 30.27
N GLY A 30 -5.11 -10.55 29.09
CA GLY A 30 -3.97 -11.39 28.77
C GLY A 30 -2.78 -11.18 29.71
N SER A 31 -2.45 -9.92 30.02
CA SER A 31 -1.36 -9.60 30.95
C SER A 31 -1.66 -9.98 32.40
N PHE A 32 -2.93 -9.96 32.83
CA PHE A 32 -3.35 -10.27 34.20
C PHE A 32 -3.47 -11.78 34.42
N LEU A 33 -4.04 -12.52 33.45
CA LEU A 33 -4.20 -13.96 33.51
C LEU A 33 -2.89 -14.74 33.25
N ARG A 34 -1.91 -14.13 32.56
CA ARG A 34 -0.65 -14.80 32.22
C ARG A 34 0.22 -15.07 33.45
N ALA A 35 0.59 -16.34 33.64
CA ALA A 35 1.57 -16.75 34.63
C ALA A 35 2.94 -16.07 34.40
N LYS A 36 3.45 -15.38 35.42
CA LYS A 36 4.69 -14.58 35.35
C LYS A 36 5.90 -15.40 35.78
N ASN A 37 6.27 -16.39 34.97
CA ASN A 37 7.45 -17.23 35.22
C ASN A 37 8.56 -16.80 34.25
N ARG A 38 9.41 -15.86 34.69
CA ARG A 38 10.54 -15.33 33.91
C ARG A 38 11.82 -16.04 34.33
N THR A 39 12.32 -16.91 33.47
CA THR A 39 13.62 -17.61 33.64
C THR A 39 14.60 -17.03 32.63
N ALA A 40 15.91 -17.01 32.95
CA ALA A 40 16.94 -16.44 32.06
C ALA A 40 16.90 -17.05 30.65
N GLU A 41 16.81 -18.38 30.55
CA GLU A 41 16.70 -19.14 29.29
C GLU A 41 15.47 -18.74 28.45
N LYS A 42 14.31 -18.52 29.10
CA LYS A 42 13.06 -18.09 28.43
C LYS A 42 13.10 -16.63 27.94
N LEU A 43 14.05 -15.85 28.45
CA LEU A 43 14.27 -14.47 28.02
C LEU A 43 15.32 -14.36 26.92
N GLU A 44 15.95 -15.46 26.53
CA GLU A 44 16.84 -15.48 25.38
C GLU A 44 16.05 -15.30 24.08
N SER A 45 16.71 -14.72 23.06
CA SER A 45 16.07 -14.44 21.78
C SER A 45 15.82 -15.69 20.92
N TYR A 46 16.42 -16.83 21.28
CA TYR A 46 16.37 -18.08 20.52
C TYR A 46 16.39 -19.30 21.45
N GLU A 47 15.51 -20.28 21.21
CA GLU A 47 15.29 -21.43 22.11
C GLU A 47 16.17 -22.65 21.79
N CYS A 48 16.90 -22.68 20.68
CA CYS A 48 17.76 -23.83 20.35
C CYS A 48 19.15 -23.76 21.00
N GLY A 49 19.39 -22.79 21.90
CA GLY A 49 20.60 -22.70 22.72
C GLY A 49 21.88 -22.29 22.00
N GLU A 50 21.80 -21.99 20.69
CA GLU A 50 22.91 -21.38 19.96
C GLU A 50 22.89 -19.86 20.17
N PRO A 51 23.94 -19.26 20.75
CA PRO A 51 23.97 -17.81 20.94
C PRO A 51 23.92 -17.13 19.58
N PRO A 52 23.08 -16.08 19.40
CA PRO A 52 22.99 -15.38 18.13
C PRO A 52 24.36 -14.78 17.77
N ILE A 53 24.89 -15.20 16.61
CA ILE A 53 26.20 -14.75 16.13
C ILE A 53 26.00 -13.50 15.28
N GLY A 54 26.69 -12.42 15.64
CA GLY A 54 26.73 -11.18 14.86
C GLY A 54 25.77 -10.09 15.36
N SER A 55 25.78 -8.94 14.69
CA SER A 55 24.90 -7.82 15.01
C SER A 55 23.49 -8.05 14.47
N GLY A 56 22.46 -7.70 15.24
CA GLY A 56 21.06 -7.70 14.78
C GLY A 56 20.75 -6.72 13.64
N PHE A 57 21.71 -5.86 13.29
CA PHE A 57 21.66 -4.98 12.12
C PHE A 57 22.46 -5.62 10.99
N ALA A 58 21.78 -6.42 10.17
CA ALA A 58 22.33 -6.96 8.93
C ALA A 58 21.82 -6.14 7.73
N GLN A 59 22.64 -6.01 6.69
CA GLN A 59 22.21 -5.41 5.43
C GLN A 59 21.33 -6.42 4.69
N PHE A 60 20.01 -6.17 4.71
CA PHE A 60 19.06 -6.90 3.89
C PHE A 60 19.19 -6.51 2.42
N ASP A 61 18.73 -7.39 1.53
CA ASP A 61 18.74 -7.15 0.09
C ASP A 61 18.00 -5.85 -0.26
N LEU A 62 18.54 -5.05 -1.19
CA LEU A 62 17.94 -3.79 -1.64
C LEU A 62 16.51 -3.98 -2.19
N ARG A 63 16.16 -5.19 -2.64
CA ARG A 63 14.85 -5.53 -3.20
C ARG A 63 13.68 -5.21 -2.27
N PHE A 64 13.85 -5.35 -0.96
CA PHE A 64 12.82 -4.95 0.01
C PHE A 64 12.49 -3.45 -0.09
N TYR A 65 13.51 -2.62 -0.31
CA TYR A 65 13.33 -1.18 -0.51
C TYR A 65 12.66 -0.86 -1.84
N VAL A 66 12.99 -1.59 -2.92
CA VAL A 66 12.35 -1.39 -4.24
C VAL A 66 10.84 -1.66 -4.15
N VAL A 67 10.45 -2.77 -3.50
CA VAL A 67 9.02 -3.09 -3.29
C VAL A 67 8.34 -2.03 -2.44
N ALA A 68 8.98 -1.57 -1.36
CA ALA A 68 8.43 -0.51 -0.51
C ALA A 68 8.27 0.83 -1.26
N LEU A 69 9.25 1.19 -2.10
CA LEU A 69 9.19 2.40 -2.92
C LEU A 69 8.10 2.31 -3.99
N LEU A 70 7.96 1.16 -4.65
CA LEU A 70 6.87 0.92 -5.59
C LEU A 70 5.51 1.02 -4.89
N PHE A 71 5.36 0.40 -3.72
CA PHE A 71 4.13 0.50 -2.92
C PHE A 71 3.82 1.97 -2.60
N LEU A 72 4.80 2.74 -2.13
CA LEU A 72 4.60 4.16 -1.82
C LEU A 72 4.15 4.97 -3.04
N ILE A 73 4.76 4.75 -4.20
CA ILE A 73 4.40 5.46 -5.44
C ILE A 73 2.96 5.08 -5.87
N PHE A 74 2.60 3.80 -5.85
CA PHE A 74 1.25 3.34 -6.17
C PHE A 74 0.21 3.75 -5.12
N ASP A 75 0.58 3.87 -3.85
CA ASP A 75 -0.34 4.33 -2.79
C ASP A 75 -0.69 5.81 -2.97
N VAL A 76 0.33 6.65 -3.25
CA VAL A 76 0.12 8.07 -3.58
C VAL A 76 -0.71 8.25 -4.85
N GLU A 77 -0.53 7.38 -5.85
CA GLU A 77 -1.37 7.35 -7.05
C GLU A 77 -2.85 7.16 -6.68
N VAL A 78 -3.17 6.13 -5.90
CA VAL A 78 -4.55 5.84 -5.51
C VAL A 78 -5.12 6.99 -4.66
N ALA A 79 -4.30 7.65 -3.84
CA ALA A 79 -4.73 8.84 -3.11
C ALA A 79 -5.14 9.99 -4.06
N LEU A 80 -4.48 10.13 -5.21
CA LEU A 80 -4.81 11.13 -6.23
C LEU A 80 -6.07 10.78 -7.05
N PHE A 81 -6.54 9.53 -7.02
CA PHE A 81 -7.80 9.15 -7.64
C PHE A 81 -9.01 9.79 -6.95
N PHE A 82 -8.94 10.09 -5.64
CA PHE A 82 -10.06 10.68 -4.91
C PHE A 82 -10.46 12.09 -5.39
N PRO A 83 -9.55 13.09 -5.46
CA PRO A 83 -9.91 14.41 -5.97
C PRO A 83 -10.33 14.35 -7.46
N TRP A 84 -9.67 13.52 -8.27
CA TRP A 84 -10.07 13.29 -9.66
C TRP A 84 -11.51 12.75 -9.77
N ALA A 85 -11.83 11.69 -9.02
CA ALA A 85 -13.14 11.05 -9.04
C ALA A 85 -14.25 12.01 -8.60
N ALA A 86 -13.95 12.90 -7.65
CA ALA A 86 -14.86 13.96 -7.23
C ALA A 86 -15.17 14.95 -8.36
N VAL A 87 -14.16 15.39 -9.13
CA VAL A 87 -14.36 16.29 -10.28
C VAL A 87 -15.11 15.58 -11.40
N PHE A 88 -14.68 14.38 -11.78
CA PHE A 88 -15.32 13.59 -12.84
C PHE A 88 -16.79 13.29 -12.51
N GLY A 89 -17.09 12.94 -11.26
CA GLY A 89 -18.46 12.69 -10.80
C GLY A 89 -19.36 13.93 -10.94
N LYS A 90 -18.85 15.12 -10.59
CA LYS A 90 -19.58 16.38 -10.75
C LYS A 90 -19.77 16.75 -12.23
N ALA A 91 -18.74 16.60 -13.05
CA ALA A 91 -18.80 16.88 -14.49
C ALA A 91 -19.84 15.99 -15.20
N THR A 92 -19.85 14.69 -14.88
CA THR A 92 -20.81 13.73 -15.47
C THR A 92 -22.25 14.06 -15.06
N GLN A 93 -22.49 14.46 -13.81
CA GLN A 93 -23.82 14.89 -13.36
C GLN A 93 -24.31 16.14 -14.09
N LEU A 94 -23.42 17.09 -14.38
CA LEU A 94 -23.76 18.32 -15.13
C LEU A 94 -23.97 18.07 -16.63
N SER A 95 -23.47 16.95 -17.15
CA SER A 95 -23.64 16.55 -18.55
C SER A 95 -25.02 15.95 -18.85
N ASP A 96 -25.76 15.49 -17.85
CA ASP A 96 -27.08 14.88 -18.03
C ASP A 96 -28.15 15.97 -18.32
N PRO A 97 -28.73 16.00 -19.53
CA PRO A 97 -29.71 17.00 -19.92
C PRO A 97 -31.01 16.90 -19.11
N ARG A 98 -31.30 15.77 -18.47
CA ARG A 98 -32.49 15.60 -17.62
C ARG A 98 -32.41 16.46 -16.35
N LEU A 99 -31.21 16.71 -15.84
CA LEU A 99 -30.99 17.53 -14.65
C LEU A 99 -31.18 19.03 -14.92
N ALA A 100 -31.06 19.48 -16.17
CA ALA A 100 -31.28 20.87 -16.56
C ALA A 100 -32.78 21.26 -16.66
N ALA A 101 -33.68 20.28 -16.68
CA ALA A 101 -35.12 20.50 -16.86
C ALA A 101 -35.91 20.69 -15.55
N GLU A 102 -35.31 20.39 -14.39
CA GLU A 102 -35.97 20.40 -13.08
C GLU A 102 -36.01 21.81 -12.44
N PRO A 103 -37.20 22.38 -12.16
CA PRO A 103 -37.31 23.70 -11.54
C PRO A 103 -36.75 23.71 -10.10
N GLY A 104 -35.93 24.72 -9.77
CA GLY A 104 -35.31 24.89 -8.45
C GLY A 104 -33.94 24.19 -8.28
N ARG A 105 -33.45 23.45 -9.28
CA ARG A 105 -32.11 22.82 -9.28
C ARG A 105 -31.00 23.72 -9.84
N ALA A 106 -31.33 24.87 -10.44
CA ALA A 106 -30.37 25.82 -11.00
C ALA A 106 -29.31 26.28 -9.98
N ALA A 107 -29.70 26.54 -8.74
CA ALA A 107 -28.78 26.89 -7.65
C ALA A 107 -27.79 25.76 -7.31
N ALA A 108 -28.21 24.49 -7.44
CA ALA A 108 -27.33 23.33 -7.22
C ALA A 108 -26.35 23.11 -8.39
N ILE A 109 -26.76 23.45 -9.61
CA ILE A 109 -25.91 23.43 -10.81
C ILE A 109 -24.84 24.51 -10.70
N GLU A 110 -25.23 25.74 -10.33
CA GLU A 110 -24.32 26.87 -10.07
C GLU A 110 -23.29 26.53 -9.00
N GLN A 111 -23.72 25.94 -7.87
CA GLN A 111 -22.79 25.53 -6.81
C GLN A 111 -21.77 24.50 -7.32
N LYS A 112 -22.19 23.50 -8.09
CA LYS A 112 -21.29 22.49 -8.68
C LYS A 112 -20.31 23.09 -9.68
N LEU A 113 -20.74 24.08 -10.48
CA LEU A 113 -19.89 24.84 -11.40
C LEU A 113 -18.83 25.65 -10.65
N LEU A 114 -19.22 26.35 -9.59
CA LEU A 114 -18.30 27.07 -8.70
C LEU A 114 -17.27 26.15 -8.05
N GLU A 115 -17.71 24.98 -7.57
CA GLU A 115 -16.82 23.96 -7.00
C GLU A 115 -15.88 23.32 -8.04
N LEU A 116 -16.23 23.36 -9.33
CA LEU A 116 -15.39 22.97 -10.45
C LEU A 116 -14.40 24.08 -10.88
N GLY A 117 -14.47 25.25 -10.26
CA GLY A 117 -13.63 26.39 -10.59
C GLY A 117 -14.14 27.23 -11.76
N ALA A 118 -15.41 27.10 -12.15
CA ALA A 118 -16.00 27.97 -13.16
C ALA A 118 -15.93 29.45 -12.70
N PRO A 119 -15.45 30.38 -13.55
CA PRO A 119 -15.32 31.78 -13.16
C PRO A 119 -16.70 32.37 -12.86
N ARG A 120 -16.82 33.15 -11.77
CA ARG A 120 -18.08 33.81 -11.39
C ARG A 120 -18.67 34.72 -12.49
N SER A 121 -17.83 35.19 -13.40
CA SER A 121 -18.27 35.94 -14.58
C SER A 121 -19.08 35.12 -15.58
N ALA A 122 -19.03 33.78 -15.52
CA ALA A 122 -19.92 32.89 -16.27
C ALA A 122 -21.32 32.74 -15.62
N LEU A 123 -21.55 33.32 -14.43
CA LEU A 123 -22.79 33.22 -13.62
C LEU A 123 -23.69 34.47 -13.71
N ASP A 124 -23.59 35.27 -14.78
CA ASP A 124 -24.53 36.36 -15.10
C ASP A 124 -25.99 35.84 -15.14
N PRO A 125 -27.05 36.64 -14.86
CA PRO A 125 -28.48 36.27 -15.00
C PRO A 125 -28.91 35.72 -16.38
N SER A 126 -28.02 35.69 -17.37
CA SER A 126 -28.07 34.89 -18.59
C SER A 126 -27.67 33.41 -18.40
N ALA A 127 -27.26 32.96 -17.22
CA ALA A 127 -27.00 31.57 -16.85
C ALA A 127 -28.27 30.72 -16.97
N ASP A 128 -29.44 31.33 -16.77
CA ASP A 128 -30.75 30.74 -17.05
C ASP A 128 -30.98 30.51 -18.56
N ARG A 129 -30.24 31.24 -19.43
CA ARG A 129 -30.14 30.98 -20.87
C ARG A 129 -29.00 30.01 -21.19
N LEU A 130 -27.85 30.08 -20.52
CA LEU A 130 -26.69 29.19 -20.74
C LEU A 130 -26.96 27.72 -20.34
N ALA A 131 -27.79 27.51 -19.31
CA ALA A 131 -28.33 26.20 -18.94
C ALA A 131 -29.33 25.67 -19.99
N LYS A 132 -30.07 26.56 -20.66
CA LYS A 132 -30.98 26.24 -21.78
C LYS A 132 -30.27 26.08 -23.12
N ASP A 133 -29.11 26.69 -23.31
CA ASP A 133 -28.35 26.74 -24.58
C ASP A 133 -27.56 25.45 -24.88
N GLY A 134 -27.62 24.43 -24.01
CA GLY A 134 -26.89 23.16 -24.18
C GLY A 134 -25.36 23.26 -24.01
N ARG A 135 -24.78 24.47 -24.08
CA ARG A 135 -23.34 24.72 -23.92
C ARG A 135 -22.79 24.27 -22.58
N THR A 136 -23.58 24.35 -21.51
CA THR A 136 -23.16 23.91 -20.17
C THR A 136 -22.93 22.39 -20.12
N ALA A 137 -23.81 21.61 -20.76
CA ALA A 137 -23.66 20.16 -20.87
C ALA A 137 -22.45 19.78 -21.75
N GLU A 138 -22.20 20.55 -22.82
CA GLU A 138 -21.01 20.35 -23.67
C GLU A 138 -19.71 20.64 -22.92
N ILE A 139 -19.64 21.74 -22.17
CA ILE A 139 -18.46 22.09 -21.35
C ILE A 139 -18.24 21.02 -20.27
N ALA A 140 -19.32 20.58 -19.59
CA ALA A 140 -19.25 19.53 -18.59
C ALA A 140 -18.77 18.19 -19.19
N ALA A 141 -19.25 17.81 -20.38
CA ALA A 141 -18.80 16.61 -21.08
C ALA A 141 -17.33 16.71 -21.51
N ARG A 142 -16.88 17.88 -22.01
CA ARG A 142 -15.47 18.13 -22.32
C ARG A 142 -14.59 18.05 -21.09
N LEU A 143 -15.05 18.58 -19.96
CA LEU A 143 -14.32 18.50 -18.69
C LEU A 143 -14.25 17.07 -18.15
N GLY A 144 -15.34 16.30 -18.27
CA GLY A 144 -15.35 14.87 -17.94
C GLY A 144 -14.40 14.07 -18.82
N ALA A 145 -14.37 14.34 -20.12
CA ALA A 145 -13.43 13.72 -21.06
C ALA A 145 -11.97 14.11 -20.76
N ALA A 146 -11.71 15.38 -20.44
CA ALA A 146 -10.40 15.85 -20.02
C ALA A 146 -9.94 15.17 -18.73
N ALA A 147 -10.82 15.03 -17.73
CA ALA A 147 -10.51 14.30 -16.52
C ALA A 147 -10.15 12.83 -16.83
N ILE A 148 -10.91 12.14 -17.69
CA ILE A 148 -10.58 10.77 -18.11
C ILE A 148 -9.21 10.71 -18.81
N LEU A 149 -8.88 11.69 -19.63
CA LEU A 149 -7.58 11.78 -20.27
C LEU A 149 -6.46 11.99 -19.24
N ASP A 150 -6.66 12.89 -18.27
CA ASP A 150 -5.69 13.18 -17.22
C ASP A 150 -5.37 11.94 -16.39
N ILE A 151 -6.38 11.18 -15.96
CA ILE A 151 -6.16 9.94 -15.19
C ILE A 151 -5.53 8.84 -16.03
N ALA A 152 -5.90 8.73 -17.31
CA ALA A 152 -5.31 7.75 -18.21
C ALA A 152 -3.84 8.07 -18.48
N LEU A 153 -3.50 9.36 -18.67
CA LEU A 153 -2.13 9.81 -18.84
C LEU A 153 -1.31 9.56 -17.57
N PHE A 154 -1.85 9.92 -16.42
CA PHE A 154 -1.20 9.73 -15.12
C PHE A 154 -0.89 8.24 -14.86
N PHE A 155 -1.90 7.38 -15.05
CA PHE A 155 -1.76 5.93 -14.93
C PHE A 155 -0.80 5.33 -15.97
N ALA A 156 -0.79 5.84 -17.20
CA ALA A 156 0.13 5.38 -18.24
C ALA A 156 1.60 5.66 -17.87
N VAL A 157 1.90 6.83 -17.29
CA VAL A 157 3.25 7.15 -16.81
C VAL A 157 3.69 6.15 -15.74
N LEU A 158 2.80 5.81 -14.79
CA LEU A 158 3.11 4.77 -13.80
C LEU A 158 3.31 3.40 -14.42
N MET A 159 2.47 3.01 -15.38
CA MET A 159 2.58 1.72 -16.04
C MET A 159 3.94 1.59 -16.74
N VAL A 160 4.45 2.68 -17.34
CA VAL A 160 5.80 2.72 -17.92
C VAL A 160 6.87 2.53 -16.84
N GLY A 161 6.78 3.24 -15.71
CA GLY A 161 7.71 3.09 -14.59
C GLY A 161 7.72 1.67 -14.01
N PHE A 162 6.54 1.09 -13.81
CA PHE A 162 6.38 -0.28 -13.36
C PHE A 162 6.93 -1.30 -14.35
N ALA A 163 6.56 -1.17 -15.64
CA ALA A 163 7.08 -2.03 -16.70
C ALA A 163 8.60 -1.95 -16.81
N TYR A 164 9.18 -0.77 -16.57
CA TYR A 164 10.63 -0.58 -16.55
C TYR A 164 11.30 -1.38 -15.42
N VAL A 165 10.79 -1.28 -14.18
CA VAL A 165 11.32 -2.02 -13.03
C VAL A 165 11.12 -3.53 -13.21
N TRP A 166 9.98 -3.94 -13.74
CA TRP A 166 9.71 -5.34 -14.10
C TRP A 166 10.69 -5.86 -15.14
N ARG A 167 10.89 -5.11 -16.23
CA ARG A 167 11.83 -5.46 -17.32
C ARG A 167 13.25 -5.60 -16.81
N ARG A 168 13.64 -4.81 -15.79
CA ARG A 168 14.98 -4.85 -15.18
C ARG A 168 15.18 -6.07 -14.27
N GLY A 169 14.12 -6.72 -13.81
CA GLY A 169 14.21 -7.86 -12.89
C GLY A 169 14.53 -7.46 -11.44
N ASP A 170 14.31 -6.20 -11.07
CA ASP A 170 14.52 -5.74 -9.69
C ASP A 170 13.54 -6.38 -8.69
N LEU A 171 12.48 -7.02 -9.22
CA LEU A 171 11.47 -7.76 -8.45
C LEU A 171 11.79 -9.26 -8.33
N ASP A 172 12.83 -9.77 -8.99
CA ASP A 172 13.13 -11.20 -9.01
C ASP A 172 13.82 -11.65 -7.72
N TRP A 173 13.11 -12.41 -6.88
CA TRP A 173 13.63 -12.90 -5.60
C TRP A 173 14.77 -13.92 -5.74
N VAL A 174 14.85 -14.62 -6.87
CA VAL A 174 15.78 -15.75 -7.07
C VAL A 174 17.10 -15.28 -7.71
N ARG A 175 17.96 -14.63 -6.94
CA ARG A 175 19.42 -14.65 -7.17
C ARG A 175 20.06 -15.17 -5.89
N ALA A 176 19.95 -16.49 -5.73
CA ALA A 176 20.59 -17.21 -4.65
C ALA A 176 22.08 -16.86 -4.61
N VAL A 177 22.52 -16.47 -3.41
CA VAL A 177 23.89 -16.25 -2.96
C VAL A 177 24.90 -16.98 -3.85
N ARG A 178 25.68 -16.23 -4.64
CA ARG A 178 26.86 -16.81 -5.29
C ARG A 178 27.87 -17.02 -4.17
N ALA A 179 27.99 -18.26 -3.69
CA ALA A 179 29.02 -18.61 -2.72
C ALA A 179 30.38 -18.13 -3.26
N PRO A 180 31.20 -17.43 -2.45
CA PRO A 180 32.54 -17.02 -2.87
C PRO A 180 33.29 -18.24 -3.41
N PRO A 181 34.05 -18.11 -4.52
CA PRO A 181 34.93 -19.18 -4.96
C PRO A 181 35.79 -19.60 -3.78
N ILE A 182 35.70 -20.86 -3.35
CA ILE A 182 36.60 -21.42 -2.34
C ILE A 182 38.00 -21.26 -2.90
N ASP A 183 38.79 -20.35 -2.31
CA ASP A 183 40.18 -20.19 -2.66
C ASP A 183 40.94 -21.42 -2.15
N ARG A 184 41.17 -22.38 -3.04
CA ARG A 184 41.93 -23.60 -2.72
C ARG A 184 43.42 -23.30 -2.52
N SER A 185 43.90 -22.09 -2.81
CA SER A 185 45.30 -21.71 -2.64
C SER A 185 45.64 -21.33 -1.20
N SER A 186 44.65 -21.00 -0.36
CA SER A 186 44.84 -20.71 1.06
C SER A 186 44.74 -21.97 1.96
N ALA A 187 44.77 -23.17 1.38
CA ALA A 187 44.87 -24.39 2.16
C ALA A 187 46.22 -24.41 2.91
N PRO A 188 46.25 -24.65 4.23
CA PRO A 188 47.50 -24.75 4.96
C PRO A 188 48.39 -25.85 4.34
N PRO A 189 49.70 -25.62 4.18
CA PRO A 189 50.59 -26.61 3.58
C PRO A 189 50.55 -27.90 4.39
N GLY A 190 49.97 -28.96 3.80
CA GLY A 190 49.77 -30.27 4.44
C GLY A 190 48.39 -30.91 4.25
N ALA A 191 47.40 -30.21 3.70
CA ALA A 191 46.02 -30.72 3.53
C ALA A 191 45.82 -31.68 2.33
N SER A 192 46.79 -32.51 1.97
CA SER A 192 46.70 -33.45 0.83
C SER A 192 46.43 -34.90 1.23
N THR A 193 45.96 -35.16 2.44
CA THR A 193 45.41 -36.46 2.81
C THR A 193 43.93 -36.29 3.16
N PRO A 194 42.98 -36.83 2.38
CA PRO A 194 41.62 -36.96 2.86
C PRO A 194 41.68 -37.74 4.18
N PRO A 195 40.90 -37.37 5.21
CA PRO A 195 40.85 -38.17 6.42
C PRO A 195 40.44 -39.58 6.01
N THR A 196 41.34 -40.54 6.21
CA THR A 196 40.96 -41.94 6.25
C THR A 196 39.98 -42.04 7.41
N ASN A 197 38.70 -42.20 7.10
CA ASN A 197 37.65 -42.36 8.10
C ASN A 197 37.88 -43.69 8.85
N ASP A 198 38.78 -43.71 9.83
CA ASP A 198 38.96 -44.83 10.76
C ASP A 198 37.66 -45.08 11.56
N PHE A 199 36.81 -44.06 11.69
CA PHE A 199 35.47 -44.18 12.25
C PHE A 199 34.52 -45.08 11.44
N ALA A 200 34.85 -45.45 10.19
CA ALA A 200 34.08 -46.42 9.43
C ALA A 200 34.34 -47.88 9.84
N GLN A 201 35.43 -48.16 10.57
CA GLN A 201 35.78 -49.52 11.01
C GLN A 201 35.28 -49.87 12.42
N GLU A 202 34.92 -48.89 13.24
CA GLU A 202 34.56 -49.14 14.66
C GLU A 202 33.04 -49.23 14.93
N ALA A 203 32.20 -48.99 13.92
CA ALA A 203 30.74 -48.84 14.09
C ALA A 203 29.90 -50.06 13.65
N SER A 204 30.23 -51.29 14.04
CA SER A 204 29.28 -52.41 13.87
C SER A 204 29.30 -53.52 14.93
N PRO A 205 28.76 -53.31 16.14
CA PRO A 205 28.28 -54.41 16.98
C PRO A 205 26.85 -54.86 16.63
N TRP A 206 26.06 -54.04 15.93
CA TRP A 206 24.61 -54.23 15.81
C TRP A 206 24.12 -54.76 14.45
N ARG A 207 24.99 -55.36 13.62
CA ARG A 207 24.62 -55.94 12.31
C ARG A 207 24.52 -57.48 12.29
N SER A 208 24.47 -58.12 13.45
CA SER A 208 24.29 -59.57 13.54
C SER A 208 23.53 -59.97 14.81
N ALA A 209 22.21 -59.84 14.76
CA ALA A 209 21.24 -60.59 15.55
C ALA A 209 19.90 -60.59 14.79
#